data_AF-D1YIP0-F1
#
_entry.id   AF-D1YIP0-F1
#
_cell.length_a   1.000
_cell.length_b   1.000
_cell.length_c   1.000
_cell.angle_alpha   90.00
_cell.angle_beta   90.00
_cell.angle_gamma   90.00
#
_symmetry.space_group_name_H-M   'P 1'
#
loop_
_entity.id
_entity.type
_entity.pdbx_description
1 polymer ?
#
loop_
_entity_poly.entity_id
_entity_poly.type
_entity_poly.pdbx_seq_one_letter_code
_entity_poly.pdbx_strand_id
1 'polypeptide(L)'
;MTEYPNLLPRFLKYVKVNSRSDEHSDRFPSTEREENFQKNVIMKDLEELGLKDVHYNQKSGCVIATIPSNIDYKVPTFGLLAHCDTADFNSVDVKPQITENYDGKSKIQLGDSQFYLDPEVFPHLKIIRVK
;
A
#
# COMPACT_ATOMS: atom_id res chain seq x y z
N MET A 1 -2.30 -15.00 -17.29
CA MET A 1 -1.85 -13.59 -17.30
C MET A 1 -2.78 -12.83 -16.38
N THR A 2 -2.26 -12.13 -15.39
CA THR A 2 -3.10 -11.30 -14.50
C THR A 2 -3.68 -10.14 -15.31
N GLU A 3 -4.91 -9.74 -15.00
CA GLU A 3 -5.60 -8.61 -15.66
C GLU A 3 -4.80 -7.29 -15.52
N TYR A 4 -3.96 -7.20 -14.48
CA TYR A 4 -3.15 -6.04 -14.15
C TYR A 4 -1.67 -6.44 -13.97
N PRO A 5 -0.85 -6.41 -15.04
CA PRO A 5 0.53 -6.92 -15.00
C PRO A 5 1.43 -6.16 -14.01
N ASN A 6 1.13 -4.89 -13.74
CA ASN A 6 1.92 -4.03 -12.85
C ASN A 6 1.40 -3.97 -11.41
N LEU A 7 0.21 -4.53 -11.12
CA LEU A 7 -0.41 -4.42 -9.79
C LEU A 7 0.41 -5.14 -8.72
N LEU A 8 0.65 -6.45 -8.91
CA LEU A 8 1.40 -7.25 -7.95
C LEU A 8 2.86 -6.76 -7.80
N PRO A 9 3.62 -6.49 -8.89
CA PRO A 9 4.97 -5.94 -8.75
C PRO A 9 5.04 -4.62 -7.98
N ARG A 10 4.11 -3.68 -8.23
CA ARG A 10 4.07 -2.39 -7.53
C ARG A 10 3.68 -2.58 -6.06
N PHE A 11 2.69 -3.41 -5.76
CA PHE A 11 2.33 -3.74 -4.39
C PHE A 11 3.52 -4.34 -3.63
N LEU A 12 4.20 -5.34 -4.23
CA LEU A 12 5.37 -5.98 -3.63
C LEU A 12 6.57 -5.05 -3.48
N LYS A 13 6.69 -4.01 -4.31
CA LYS A 13 7.67 -2.92 -4.15
C LYS A 13 7.36 -2.11 -2.88
N TYR A 14 6.10 -1.75 -2.65
CA TYR A 14 5.69 -0.91 -1.52
C TYR A 14 5.77 -1.63 -0.18
N VAL A 15 5.30 -2.89 -0.09
CA VAL A 15 5.30 -3.64 1.19
C VAL A 15 6.70 -3.88 1.77
N LYS A 16 7.75 -3.75 0.96
CA LYS A 16 9.15 -3.88 1.40
C LYS A 16 9.70 -2.58 1.98
N VAL A 17 9.01 -1.46 1.80
CA VAL A 17 9.43 -0.18 2.38
C VAL A 17 8.97 -0.14 3.83
N ASN A 18 9.91 0.09 4.74
CA ASN A 18 9.57 0.34 6.14
C ASN A 18 8.90 1.71 6.25
N SER A 19 7.57 1.73 6.42
CA SER A 19 6.78 2.95 6.58
C SER A 19 6.03 2.99 7.93
N ARG A 20 6.42 2.18 8.91
CA ARG A 20 5.69 2.09 10.20
C ARG A 20 5.55 3.44 10.87
N SER A 21 4.41 3.76 11.46
CA SER A 21 4.26 4.97 12.28
C SER A 21 5.00 4.86 13.62
N ASP A 22 5.01 5.94 14.41
CA ASP A 22 5.57 5.99 15.76
C ASP A 22 4.64 6.82 16.67
N GLU A 23 3.96 6.14 17.59
CA GLU A 23 2.98 6.76 18.50
C GLU A 23 3.61 7.66 19.56
N HIS A 24 4.92 7.57 19.78
CA HIS A 24 5.64 8.41 20.74
C HIS A 24 6.23 9.68 20.12
N SER A 25 6.02 9.87 18.81
CA SER A 25 6.55 11.00 18.05
C SER A 25 5.77 12.29 18.31
N ASP A 26 6.49 13.41 18.37
CA ASP A 26 5.96 14.77 18.45
C ASP A 26 5.97 15.50 17.10
N ARG A 27 6.35 14.80 16.01
CA ARG A 27 6.35 15.31 14.64
C ARG A 27 5.28 14.67 13.78
N PHE A 28 5.00 15.30 12.64
CA PHE A 28 4.09 14.79 11.63
C PHE A 28 4.69 14.90 10.21
N PRO A 29 4.70 13.83 9.39
CA PRO A 29 4.41 12.43 9.74
C PRO A 29 5.22 11.93 10.93
N SER A 30 4.77 10.89 11.63
CA SER A 30 5.40 10.47 12.89
C SER A 30 6.86 10.08 12.71
N THR A 31 7.23 9.60 11.52
CA THR A 31 8.58 9.11 11.24
C THR A 31 9.11 9.65 9.91
N GLU A 32 10.43 9.84 9.82
CA GLU A 32 11.06 10.33 8.59
C GLU A 32 10.92 9.31 7.43
N ARG A 33 10.85 8.02 7.77
CA ARG A 33 10.67 6.93 6.81
C ARG A 33 9.33 7.02 6.06
N GLU A 34 8.24 7.46 6.71
CA GLU A 34 6.96 7.72 6.04
C GLU A 34 7.08 8.84 4.99
N GLU A 35 7.74 9.94 5.35
CA GLU A 35 7.98 11.07 4.46
C GLU A 35 8.92 10.70 3.30
N ASN A 36 9.97 9.93 3.59
CA ASN A 36 10.91 9.45 2.59
C ASN A 36 10.27 8.45 1.62
N PHE A 37 9.38 7.57 2.09
CA PHE A 37 8.63 6.68 1.21
C PHE A 37 7.77 7.48 0.22
N GLN A 38 7.05 8.47 0.73
CA GLN A 38 6.21 9.36 -0.07
C GLN A 38 7.00 10.15 -1.12
N LYS A 39 8.05 10.84 -0.71
CA LYS A 39 8.85 11.70 -1.60
C LYS A 39 9.69 10.92 -2.61
N ASN A 40 10.29 9.81 -2.20
CA ASN A 40 11.30 9.14 -3.02
C ASN A 40 10.75 7.96 -3.82
N VAL A 41 9.58 7.44 -3.45
CA VAL A 41 8.95 6.29 -4.12
C VAL A 41 7.60 6.69 -4.72
N ILE A 42 6.66 7.15 -3.90
CA ILE A 42 5.29 7.41 -4.37
C ILE A 42 5.25 8.53 -5.41
N MET A 43 5.91 9.66 -5.19
CA MET A 43 5.95 10.76 -6.17
C MET A 43 6.48 10.30 -7.53
N LYS A 44 7.59 9.54 -7.54
CA LYS A 44 8.18 9.01 -8.78
C LYS A 44 7.20 8.08 -9.50
N ASP A 45 6.55 7.17 -8.78
CA ASP A 45 5.61 6.23 -9.37
C ASP A 45 4.37 6.96 -9.95
N LEU A 46 3.92 8.05 -9.33
CA LEU A 46 2.82 8.88 -9.87
C LEU A 46 3.25 9.68 -11.11
N GLU A 47 4.47 10.20 -11.13
CA GLU A 47 5.06 10.88 -12.30
C GLU A 47 5.23 9.93 -13.48
N GLU A 48 5.77 8.73 -13.24
CA GLU A 48 5.90 7.66 -14.24
C GLU A 48 4.56 7.20 -14.79
N LEU A 49 3.51 7.22 -13.96
CA LEU A 49 2.13 6.97 -14.36
C LEU A 49 1.49 8.12 -15.16
N GLY A 50 2.16 9.28 -15.25
CA GLY A 50 1.73 10.42 -16.04
C GLY A 50 0.76 11.38 -15.32
N LEU A 51 0.61 11.26 -14.00
CA LEU A 51 -0.19 12.21 -13.22
C LEU A 51 0.43 13.61 -13.26
N LYS A 52 -0.41 14.62 -13.00
CA LYS A 52 -0.04 16.03 -13.00
C LYS A 52 -0.02 16.60 -11.59
N ASP A 53 0.62 17.75 -11.44
CA ASP A 53 0.72 18.48 -10.17
C ASP A 53 1.21 17.59 -9.01
N VAL A 54 2.15 16.68 -9.28
CA VAL A 54 2.71 15.79 -8.26
C VAL A 54 3.58 16.60 -7.31
N HIS A 55 3.19 16.69 -6.03
CA HIS A 55 3.96 17.40 -5.02
C HIS A 55 3.72 16.84 -3.62
N TYR A 56 4.70 17.03 -2.73
CA TYR A 56 4.55 16.74 -1.32
C TYR A 56 4.02 17.97 -0.58
N ASN A 57 2.88 17.84 0.08
CA ASN A 57 2.30 18.88 0.90
C ASN A 57 2.85 18.77 2.33
N GLN A 58 3.73 19.70 2.69
CA GLN A 58 4.37 19.76 4.02
C GLN A 58 3.38 19.93 5.17
N LYS A 59 2.25 20.60 4.95
CA LYS A 59 1.24 20.83 6.01
C LYS A 59 0.43 19.56 6.29
N SER A 60 0.08 18.82 5.25
CA SER A 60 -0.72 17.60 5.37
C SER A 60 0.12 16.32 5.46
N GLY A 61 1.43 16.40 5.26
CA GLY A 61 2.29 15.22 5.27
C GLY A 61 1.94 14.21 4.17
N CYS A 62 1.34 14.68 3.07
CA CYS A 62 0.81 13.82 2.00
C CYS A 62 1.37 14.21 0.63
N VAL A 63 1.56 13.21 -0.23
CA VAL A 63 1.69 13.44 -1.67
C VAL A 63 0.30 13.72 -2.25
N ILE A 64 0.22 14.76 -3.09
CA ILE A 64 -0.96 15.12 -3.85
C ILE A 64 -0.60 15.05 -5.33
N ALA A 65 -1.51 14.50 -6.13
CA ALA A 65 -1.39 14.43 -7.58
C ALA A 65 -2.78 14.46 -8.23
N THR A 66 -2.83 14.86 -9.48
CA THR A 66 -4.05 15.06 -10.26
C THR A 66 -4.08 14.15 -11.47
N ILE A 67 -5.19 13.45 -11.67
CA ILE A 67 -5.55 12.85 -12.97
C ILE A 67 -6.40 13.89 -13.69
N PRO A 68 -5.94 14.48 -14.83
CA PRO A 68 -6.73 15.46 -15.57
C PRO A 68 -8.05 14.86 -16.07
N SER A 69 -9.06 15.71 -16.23
CA SER A 69 -10.27 15.33 -16.95
C SER A 69 -9.92 14.82 -18.36
N ASN A 70 -10.52 13.72 -18.75
CA ASN A 70 -10.44 13.17 -20.11
C ASN A 70 -11.66 13.53 -20.98
N ILE A 71 -12.51 14.43 -20.47
CA ILE A 71 -13.73 14.93 -21.13
C ILE A 71 -13.74 16.46 -21.18
N ASP A 72 -14.52 17.01 -22.10
CA ASP A 72 -14.58 18.44 -22.46
C ASP A 72 -15.70 19.22 -21.74
N TYR A 73 -16.45 18.57 -20.86
CA TYR A 73 -17.48 19.20 -20.02
C TYR A 73 -17.13 19.12 -18.53
N LYS A 74 -17.72 20.03 -17.75
CA LYS A 74 -17.48 20.11 -16.31
C LYS A 74 -18.16 18.94 -15.59
N VAL A 75 -17.39 18.26 -14.75
CA VAL A 75 -17.86 17.23 -13.82
C VAL A 75 -17.33 17.52 -12.42
N PRO A 76 -17.97 17.00 -11.36
CA PRO A 76 -17.44 17.09 -10.02
C PRO A 76 -16.08 16.41 -9.90
N THR A 77 -15.14 17.07 -9.23
CA THR A 77 -13.88 16.45 -8.81
C THR A 77 -14.14 15.54 -7.60
N PHE A 78 -13.53 14.35 -7.59
CA PHE A 78 -13.50 13.48 -6.43
C PHE A 78 -12.05 13.12 -6.07
N GLY A 79 -11.83 12.74 -4.81
CA GLY A 79 -10.52 12.34 -4.30
C GLY A 79 -10.49 10.86 -3.95
N LEU A 80 -9.35 10.23 -4.20
CA LEU A 80 -9.02 8.91 -3.69
C LEU A 80 -7.87 9.07 -2.69
N LEU A 81 -8.03 8.47 -1.51
CA LEU A 81 -7.09 8.61 -0.40
C LEU A 81 -6.61 7.24 0.02
N ALA A 82 -5.33 7.15 0.36
CA ALA A 82 -4.72 5.99 1.00
C ALA A 82 -3.69 6.50 2.02
N HIS A 83 -3.53 5.77 3.12
CA HIS A 83 -2.46 6.04 4.07
C HIS A 83 -1.19 5.25 3.66
N CYS A 84 -0.02 5.78 4.01
CA CYS A 84 1.28 5.17 3.64
C CYS A 84 1.90 4.37 4.78
N ASP A 85 1.46 4.59 6.01
CA ASP A 85 2.04 4.00 7.21
C ASP A 85 1.55 2.57 7.45
N THR A 86 2.32 1.83 8.24
CA THR A 86 1.94 0.50 8.73
C THR A 86 1.78 0.53 10.25
N ALA A 87 0.94 -0.37 10.78
CA ALA A 87 0.65 -0.50 12.20
C ALA A 87 1.91 -0.85 13.02
N ASP A 88 1.81 -0.74 14.35
CA ASP A 88 2.89 -1.09 15.28
C ASP A 88 3.16 -2.61 15.34
N PHE A 89 3.78 -3.12 14.27
CA PHE A 89 4.25 -4.48 14.11
C PHE A 89 5.62 -4.46 13.41
N ASN A 90 6.24 -5.63 13.21
CA ASN A 90 7.51 -5.65 12.47
C ASN A 90 7.30 -5.21 11.01
N SER A 91 8.02 -4.16 10.61
CA SER A 91 8.03 -3.58 9.26
C SER A 91 9.42 -3.60 8.63
N VAL A 92 10.41 -4.22 9.29
CA VAL A 92 11.80 -4.29 8.84
C VAL A 92 12.03 -5.61 8.09
N ASP A 93 12.69 -5.53 6.93
CA ASP A 93 13.03 -6.67 6.07
C ASP A 93 11.82 -7.58 5.74
N VAL A 94 10.70 -6.95 5.38
CA VAL A 94 9.47 -7.67 5.00
C VAL A 94 9.73 -8.54 3.77
N LYS A 95 9.43 -9.84 3.89
CA LYS A 95 9.56 -10.86 2.84
C LYS A 95 8.17 -11.36 2.46
N PRO A 96 7.55 -10.83 1.40
CA PRO A 96 6.21 -11.24 1.00
C PRO A 96 6.16 -12.72 0.61
N GLN A 97 5.17 -13.44 1.14
CA GLN A 97 4.85 -14.81 0.76
C GLN A 97 3.63 -14.79 -0.17
N ILE A 98 3.77 -15.36 -1.37
CA ILE A 98 2.68 -15.48 -2.33
C ILE A 98 2.12 -16.90 -2.21
N THR A 99 0.85 -17.01 -1.83
CA THR A 99 0.12 -18.29 -1.78
C THR A 99 -0.82 -18.36 -2.97
N GLU A 100 -0.39 -19.05 -4.02
CA GLU A 100 -1.21 -19.26 -5.23
C GLU A 100 -2.26 -20.35 -4.99
N ASN A 101 -3.38 -20.27 -5.71
CA ASN A 101 -4.44 -21.29 -5.68
C ASN A 101 -4.90 -21.69 -4.27
N TYR A 102 -5.01 -20.71 -3.36
CA TYR A 102 -5.43 -20.96 -1.99
C TYR A 102 -6.80 -21.66 -1.93
N ASP A 103 -6.91 -22.71 -1.12
CA ASP A 103 -8.05 -23.63 -1.06
C ASP A 103 -9.25 -23.10 -0.27
N GLY A 104 -9.11 -21.94 0.39
CA GLY A 104 -10.11 -21.34 1.27
C GLY A 104 -10.30 -22.06 2.60
N LYS A 105 -9.42 -23.01 2.96
CA LYS A 105 -9.61 -23.91 4.11
C LYS A 105 -8.35 -24.08 4.95
N SER A 106 -7.18 -24.11 4.32
CA SER A 106 -5.90 -24.36 4.97
C SER A 106 -5.46 -23.15 5.79
N LYS A 107 -4.85 -23.39 6.95
CA LYS A 107 -4.15 -22.32 7.69
C LYS A 107 -2.90 -21.93 6.91
N ILE A 108 -2.65 -20.63 6.79
CA ILE A 108 -1.44 -20.11 6.12
C ILE A 108 -0.44 -19.71 7.19
N GLN A 109 0.68 -20.43 7.26
CA GLN A 109 1.82 -20.11 8.11
C GLN A 109 2.47 -18.80 7.62
N LEU A 110 2.77 -17.87 8.53
CA LEU A 110 3.40 -16.59 8.22
C LEU A 110 4.92 -16.67 8.43
N GLY A 111 5.67 -17.00 7.37
CA GLY A 111 7.11 -17.23 7.45
C GLY A 111 7.47 -18.25 8.52
N ASP A 112 8.54 -18.02 9.27
CA ASP A 112 8.98 -18.90 10.37
C ASP A 112 8.42 -18.49 11.74
N SER A 113 7.38 -17.65 11.78
CA SER A 113 6.79 -17.14 13.02
C SER A 113 5.82 -18.13 13.68
N GLN A 114 5.35 -17.83 14.90
CA GLN A 114 4.23 -18.57 15.50
C GLN A 114 2.84 -18.20 14.95
N PHE A 115 2.75 -17.27 13.99
CA PHE A 115 1.47 -16.73 13.52
C PHE A 115 0.93 -17.45 12.29
N TYR A 116 -0.40 -17.56 12.23
CA TYR A 116 -1.14 -18.12 11.11
C TYR A 116 -2.30 -17.21 10.70
N LEU A 117 -2.58 -17.18 9.40
CA LEU A 117 -3.90 -16.78 8.90
C LEU A 117 -4.80 -18.02 8.88
N ASP A 118 -5.76 -18.03 9.80
CA ASP A 118 -6.67 -19.15 10.02
C ASP A 118 -8.09 -18.80 9.55
N PRO A 119 -8.71 -19.58 8.64
CA PRO A 119 -10.10 -19.36 8.21
C PRO A 119 -11.15 -19.45 9.32
N GLU A 120 -10.82 -20.04 10.47
CA GLU A 120 -11.68 -20.03 11.65
C GLU A 120 -11.68 -18.66 12.34
N VAL A 121 -10.52 -17.99 12.37
CA VAL A 121 -10.34 -16.64 12.92
C VAL A 121 -10.73 -15.56 11.92
N PHE A 122 -10.44 -15.80 10.63
CA PHE A 122 -10.70 -14.89 9.52
C PHE A 122 -11.60 -15.57 8.46
N PRO A 123 -12.93 -15.63 8.67
CA PRO A 123 -13.86 -16.33 7.77
C PRO A 123 -13.82 -15.86 6.32
N HIS A 124 -13.41 -14.61 6.07
CA HIS A 124 -13.25 -14.08 4.71
C HIS A 124 -12.22 -14.83 3.86
N LEU A 125 -11.25 -15.52 4.48
CA LEU A 125 -10.29 -16.36 3.76
C LEU A 125 -11.02 -17.46 2.94
N LYS A 126 -12.19 -17.91 3.38
CA LYS A 126 -12.98 -18.96 2.71
C LYS A 126 -13.52 -18.55 1.34
N ILE A 127 -13.65 -17.25 1.09
CA ILE A 127 -14.19 -16.70 -0.16
C ILE A 127 -13.12 -16.08 -1.05
N ILE A 128 -11.85 -16.00 -0.59
CA ILE A 128 -10.74 -15.53 -1.42
C ILE A 128 -10.51 -16.58 -2.50
N ARG A 129 -10.74 -16.17 -3.75
CA ARG A 129 -10.40 -16.96 -4.94
C ARG A 129 -9.23 -16.28 -5.62
N VAL A 130 -8.01 -16.67 -5.26
CA VAL A 130 -6.83 -16.29 -6.04
C VAL A 130 -6.78 -17.21 -7.26
N LYS A 131 -7.17 -16.69 -8.43
CA LYS A 131 -6.98 -17.35 -9.73
C LYS A 131 -5.57 -17.09 -10.25
#